data_AF-A0AAD5L8K0-F1
#
_entry.id   AF-A0AAD5L8K0-F1
#
_cell.length_a   1.000
_cell.length_b   1.000
_cell.length_c   1.000
_cell.angle_alpha   90.00
_cell.angle_beta   90.00
_cell.angle_gamma   90.00
#
_symmetry.space_group_name_H-M   'P 1'
#
loop_
_entity.id
_entity.type
_entity.pdbx_description
1 polymer ?
#
loop_
_entity_poly.entity_id
_entity_poly.type
_entity_poly.pdbx_seq_one_letter_code
_entity_poly.pdbx_strand_id
1 'polypeptide(L)'
;MLSKLAGMGIKLRWERVLEIAGEAAPGRPHVAQALVEGGFVSNFREAFSRYLHNDGPAYVEGEHFPPEEAIKLIENAGGISVLAHPWCCKDPMNLVPRLAELGIQGIEVYHDTGKIDMYGALAKESNLLRLGGSDFHGIDPNTERSPGDIPLPKRHIDAFLEHAKRVWERPLADRLREIAQLSAEAPESVLIWSEQREFAQQFIESELGLTMSIEETRGHYSRVTLTR
;
A
#
# COMPACT_ATOMS: atom_id res chain seq x y z
N MET A 1 3.79 -24.62 -6.75
CA MET A 1 2.40 -24.79 -7.23
C MET A 1 2.33 -25.59 -8.53
N LEU A 2 3.04 -25.20 -9.59
CA LEU A 2 3.00 -25.88 -10.90
C LEU A 2 3.33 -27.38 -10.81
N SER A 3 4.31 -27.78 -9.99
CA SER A 3 4.62 -29.20 -9.78
C SER A 3 3.46 -29.98 -9.14
N LYS A 4 2.70 -29.36 -8.22
CA LYS A 4 1.49 -29.98 -7.64
C LYS A 4 0.39 -30.15 -8.69
N LEU A 5 0.17 -29.12 -9.53
CA LEU A 5 -0.74 -29.20 -10.68
C LEU A 5 -0.33 -30.30 -11.67
N ALA A 6 0.96 -30.42 -11.98
CA ALA A 6 1.47 -31.46 -12.87
C ALA A 6 1.21 -32.87 -12.32
N GLY A 7 1.32 -33.07 -11.00
CA GLY A 7 0.95 -34.32 -10.33
C GLY A 7 -0.53 -34.67 -10.45
N MET A 8 -1.39 -33.68 -10.71
CA MET A 8 -2.83 -33.84 -10.98
C MET A 8 -3.15 -33.94 -12.49
N GLY A 9 -2.12 -34.08 -13.35
CA GLY A 9 -2.29 -34.14 -14.80
C GLY A 9 -2.43 -32.77 -15.49
N ILE A 10 -2.30 -31.67 -14.74
CA ILE A 10 -2.43 -30.30 -15.26
C ILE A 10 -1.03 -29.72 -15.49
N LYS A 11 -0.58 -29.74 -16.74
CA LYS A 11 0.75 -29.24 -17.11
C LYS A 11 0.67 -27.81 -17.63
N LEU A 12 1.15 -26.87 -16.82
CA LEU A 12 1.33 -25.47 -17.21
C LEU A 12 2.82 -25.18 -17.43
N ARG A 13 3.12 -24.35 -18.43
CA ARG A 13 4.48 -23.86 -18.68
C ARG A 13 4.79 -22.72 -17.71
N TRP A 14 5.95 -22.77 -17.05
CA TRP A 14 6.39 -21.71 -16.16
C TRP A 14 6.58 -20.38 -16.90
N GLU A 15 7.12 -20.46 -18.11
CA GLU A 15 7.34 -19.33 -19.01
C GLU A 15 6.03 -18.61 -19.30
N ARG A 16 4.93 -19.35 -19.49
CA ARG A 16 3.63 -18.74 -19.73
C ARG A 16 3.11 -18.00 -18.49
N VAL A 17 3.34 -18.54 -17.29
CA VAL A 17 2.97 -17.86 -16.03
C VAL A 17 3.76 -16.56 -15.87
N LEU A 18 5.04 -16.54 -16.25
CA LEU A 18 5.87 -15.34 -16.25
C LEU A 18 5.41 -14.32 -17.29
N GLU A 19 5.08 -14.75 -18.51
CA GLU A 19 4.52 -13.88 -19.55
C GLU A 19 3.23 -13.20 -19.08
N ILE A 20 2.36 -13.95 -18.38
CA ILE A 20 1.12 -13.40 -17.81
C ILE A 20 1.42 -12.40 -16.69
N ALA A 21 2.42 -12.67 -15.85
CA ALA A 21 2.82 -11.77 -14.77
C ALA A 21 3.47 -10.46 -15.27
N GLY A 22 4.13 -10.51 -16.44
CA GLY A 22 4.83 -9.35 -16.99
C GLY A 22 5.93 -8.86 -16.04
N GLU A 23 5.84 -7.59 -15.64
CA GLU A 23 6.78 -6.98 -14.67
C GLU A 23 6.39 -7.24 -13.21
N ALA A 24 5.21 -7.81 -12.94
CA ALA A 24 4.76 -8.12 -11.60
C ALA A 24 5.40 -9.40 -11.05
N ALA A 25 5.42 -9.53 -9.72
CA ALA A 25 5.84 -10.77 -9.09
C ALA A 25 4.84 -11.92 -9.41
N PRO A 26 5.31 -13.10 -9.86
CA PRO A 26 4.43 -14.21 -10.19
C PRO A 26 3.70 -14.72 -8.94
N GLY A 27 2.44 -15.10 -9.10
CA GLY A 27 1.53 -15.36 -7.98
C GLY A 27 0.35 -16.23 -8.39
N ARG A 28 -0.52 -16.55 -7.43
CA ARG A 28 -1.72 -17.37 -7.67
C ARG A 28 -2.62 -16.82 -8.78
N PRO A 29 -2.87 -15.49 -8.90
CA PRO A 29 -3.66 -14.96 -10.00
C PRO A 29 -3.08 -15.31 -11.38
N HIS A 30 -1.75 -15.20 -11.55
CA HIS A 30 -1.10 -15.54 -12.82
C HIS A 30 -1.21 -17.04 -13.16
N VAL A 31 -1.19 -17.91 -12.15
CA VAL A 31 -1.46 -19.35 -12.33
C VAL A 31 -2.94 -19.62 -12.62
N ALA A 32 -3.86 -18.89 -11.99
CA ALA A 32 -5.29 -18.98 -12.27
C ALA A 32 -5.59 -18.62 -13.73
N GLN A 33 -5.01 -17.53 -14.22
CA GLN A 33 -5.11 -17.13 -15.63
C GLN A 33 -4.56 -18.21 -16.57
N ALA A 34 -3.38 -18.79 -16.26
CA ALA A 34 -2.82 -19.87 -17.05
C ALA A 34 -3.70 -21.14 -17.05
N LEU A 35 -4.41 -21.43 -15.96
CA LEU A 35 -5.39 -22.53 -15.91
C LEU A 35 -6.60 -22.26 -16.81
N VAL A 36 -7.09 -21.01 -16.83
CA VAL A 36 -8.19 -20.59 -17.72
C VAL A 36 -7.77 -20.65 -19.18
N GLU A 37 -6.63 -20.05 -19.54
CA GLU A 37 -6.09 -20.08 -20.90
C GLU A 37 -5.79 -21.50 -21.40
N GLY A 38 -5.35 -22.38 -20.50
CA GLY A 38 -5.12 -23.80 -20.80
C GLY A 38 -6.39 -24.64 -20.88
N GLY A 39 -7.57 -24.08 -20.62
CA GLY A 39 -8.85 -24.78 -20.66
C GLY A 39 -9.07 -25.79 -19.52
N PHE A 40 -8.29 -25.70 -18.44
CA PHE A 40 -8.41 -26.62 -17.28
C PHE A 40 -9.52 -26.22 -16.32
N VAL A 41 -9.94 -24.96 -16.37
CA VAL A 41 -11.05 -24.37 -15.62
C VAL A 41 -11.75 -23.33 -16.48
N SER A 42 -13.03 -23.09 -16.20
CA SER A 42 -13.87 -22.17 -16.95
C SER A 42 -13.67 -20.69 -16.62
N ASN A 43 -13.19 -20.38 -15.41
CA ASN A 43 -12.98 -19.01 -14.94
C ASN A 43 -12.05 -18.96 -13.71
N PHE A 44 -11.69 -17.73 -13.32
CA PHE A 44 -10.81 -17.45 -12.17
C PHE A 44 -11.34 -18.02 -10.86
N ARG A 45 -12.66 -17.91 -10.62
CA ARG A 45 -13.31 -18.41 -9.40
C ARG A 45 -13.15 -19.91 -9.27
N GLU A 46 -13.32 -20.65 -10.37
CA GLU A 46 -13.11 -22.09 -10.42
C GLU A 46 -11.64 -22.46 -10.15
N ALA A 47 -10.69 -21.69 -10.68
CA ALA A 47 -9.26 -21.92 -10.41
C ALA A 47 -8.96 -21.86 -8.90
N PHE A 48 -9.47 -20.83 -8.22
CA PHE A 48 -9.30 -20.67 -6.78
C PHE A 48 -10.07 -21.72 -6.00
N SER A 49 -11.33 -21.99 -6.32
CA SER A 49 -12.15 -22.94 -5.56
C SER A 49 -11.65 -24.38 -5.68
N ARG A 50 -11.11 -24.78 -6.83
CA ARG A 50 -10.63 -26.16 -7.04
C ARG A 50 -9.18 -26.39 -6.64
N TYR A 51 -8.31 -25.41 -6.84
CA TYR A 51 -6.86 -25.65 -6.77
C TYR A 51 -6.08 -24.67 -5.89
N LEU A 52 -6.39 -23.36 -5.98
CA LEU A 52 -5.47 -22.30 -5.52
C LEU A 52 -5.87 -21.63 -4.19
N HIS A 53 -7.03 -21.97 -3.60
CA HIS A 53 -7.43 -21.46 -2.28
C HIS A 53 -6.41 -21.82 -1.19
N ASN A 54 -6.46 -21.13 -0.06
CA ASN A 54 -5.61 -21.45 1.08
C ASN A 54 -5.84 -22.91 1.50
N ASP A 55 -4.76 -23.66 1.71
CA ASP A 55 -4.78 -25.10 2.00
C ASP A 55 -5.31 -25.98 0.85
N GLY A 56 -5.49 -25.42 -0.35
CA GLY A 56 -5.97 -26.15 -1.53
C GLY A 56 -4.94 -27.11 -2.16
N PRO A 57 -5.38 -27.96 -3.11
CA PRO A 57 -4.54 -29.02 -3.68
C PRO A 57 -3.24 -28.55 -4.32
N ALA A 58 -3.24 -27.37 -4.95
CA ALA A 58 -2.07 -26.78 -5.58
C ALA A 58 -1.40 -25.69 -4.73
N TYR A 59 -1.99 -25.34 -3.58
CA TYR A 59 -1.48 -24.32 -2.68
C TYR A 59 -0.08 -24.68 -2.18
N VAL A 60 0.81 -23.70 -2.20
CA VAL A 60 2.12 -23.77 -1.56
C VAL A 60 2.23 -22.50 -0.75
N GLU A 61 2.48 -22.65 0.55
CA GLU A 61 2.69 -21.52 1.44
C GLU A 61 3.96 -20.77 1.01
N GLY A 62 3.84 -19.46 0.85
CA GLY A 62 4.98 -18.59 0.57
C GLY A 62 5.78 -18.29 1.83
N GLU A 63 6.92 -17.63 1.67
CA GLU A 63 7.65 -17.10 2.81
C GLU A 63 6.79 -16.06 3.54
N HIS A 64 6.65 -16.22 4.85
CA HIS A 64 5.97 -15.24 5.70
C HIS A 64 6.92 -14.10 6.02
N PHE A 65 6.53 -12.88 5.68
CA PHE A 65 7.22 -11.68 6.12
C PHE A 65 6.60 -11.21 7.45
N PRO A 66 7.35 -11.17 8.56
CA PRO A 66 6.78 -10.84 9.87
C PRO A 66 6.14 -9.44 9.87
N PRO A 67 4.94 -9.27 10.45
CA PRO A 67 4.27 -7.97 10.50
C PRO A 67 5.13 -6.88 11.15
N GLU A 68 5.91 -7.23 12.17
CA GLU A 68 6.81 -6.32 12.87
C GLU A 68 7.90 -5.76 11.93
N GLU A 69 8.43 -6.61 11.04
CA GLU A 69 9.40 -6.20 10.02
C GLU A 69 8.76 -5.36 8.93
N ALA A 70 7.53 -5.69 8.52
CA ALA A 70 6.74 -4.89 7.56
C ALA A 70 6.47 -3.48 8.06
N ILE A 71 6.02 -3.36 9.31
CA ILE A 71 5.74 -2.07 9.94
C ILE A 71 7.00 -1.22 9.97
N LYS A 72 8.11 -1.79 10.46
CA LYS A 72 9.39 -1.09 10.55
C LYS A 72 9.95 -0.69 9.18
N LEU A 73 9.78 -1.55 8.16
CA LEU A 73 10.21 -1.24 6.80
C LEU A 73 9.44 -0.05 6.23
N ILE A 74 8.12 -0.04 6.39
CA ILE A 74 7.25 1.07 5.95
C ILE A 74 7.61 2.35 6.69
N GLU A 75 7.79 2.29 8.02
CA GLU A 75 8.16 3.44 8.85
C GLU A 75 9.52 4.02 8.42
N ASN A 76 10.53 3.17 8.20
CA ASN A 76 11.86 3.61 7.76
C ASN A 76 11.84 4.27 6.37
N ALA A 77 10.87 3.88 5.52
CA ALA A 77 10.65 4.53 4.23
C ALA A 77 9.84 5.84 4.33
N GLY A 78 9.47 6.27 5.55
CA GLY A 78 8.61 7.43 5.76
C GLY A 78 7.14 7.19 5.41
N GLY A 79 6.72 5.92 5.33
CA GLY A 79 5.36 5.52 5.00
C GLY A 79 4.45 5.39 6.21
N ILE A 80 3.16 5.19 5.92
CA ILE A 80 2.13 4.89 6.92
C ILE A 80 1.69 3.45 6.75
N SER A 81 1.81 2.64 7.79
CA SER A 81 1.43 1.22 7.77
C SER A 81 -0.06 1.05 8.07
N VAL A 82 -0.74 0.30 7.21
CA VAL A 82 -2.20 0.11 7.26
C VAL A 82 -2.53 -1.37 7.03
N LEU A 83 -3.36 -1.96 7.87
CA LEU A 83 -3.87 -3.32 7.61
C LEU A 83 -4.96 -3.27 6.53
N ALA A 84 -4.66 -3.81 5.35
CA ALA A 84 -5.64 -4.01 4.28
C ALA A 84 -6.62 -5.15 4.60
N HIS A 85 -7.86 -5.02 4.12
CA HIS A 85 -8.93 -6.01 4.10
C HIS A 85 -8.96 -6.96 5.33
N PRO A 86 -9.14 -6.44 6.56
CA PRO A 86 -9.07 -7.24 7.79
C PRO A 86 -10.08 -8.41 7.82
N TRP A 87 -11.15 -8.34 7.04
CA TRP A 87 -12.12 -9.43 6.90
C TRP A 87 -11.56 -10.71 6.25
N CYS A 88 -10.40 -10.64 5.60
CA CYS A 88 -9.70 -11.80 5.07
C CYS A 88 -8.83 -12.52 6.12
N CYS A 89 -8.64 -11.92 7.29
CA CYS A 89 -7.87 -12.51 8.38
C CYS A 89 -8.71 -13.52 9.18
N LYS A 90 -8.06 -14.54 9.76
CA LYS A 90 -8.75 -15.58 10.57
C LYS A 90 -9.41 -15.01 11.82
N ASP A 91 -8.75 -14.07 12.50
CA ASP A 91 -9.21 -13.47 13.74
C ASP A 91 -8.87 -11.97 13.78
N PRO A 92 -9.61 -11.13 13.02
CA PRO A 92 -9.32 -9.71 12.95
C PRO A 92 -9.54 -8.97 14.27
N MET A 93 -10.44 -9.48 15.13
CA MET A 93 -10.79 -8.81 16.39
C MET A 93 -9.62 -8.82 17.39
N ASN A 94 -8.82 -9.90 17.40
CA ASN A 94 -7.59 -9.96 18.20
C ASN A 94 -6.37 -9.47 17.42
N LEU A 95 -6.34 -9.64 16.10
CA LEU A 95 -5.20 -9.24 15.27
C LEU A 95 -5.04 -7.70 15.23
N VAL A 96 -6.12 -6.95 15.04
CA VAL A 96 -6.03 -5.48 14.88
C VAL A 96 -5.45 -4.80 16.12
N PRO A 97 -5.91 -5.07 17.36
CA PRO A 97 -5.30 -4.49 18.55
C PRO A 97 -3.83 -4.86 18.70
N ARG A 98 -3.46 -6.12 18.43
CA ARG A 98 -2.06 -6.56 18.46
C ARG A 98 -1.20 -5.81 17.45
N LEU A 99 -1.69 -5.61 16.22
CA LEU A 99 -0.94 -4.83 15.22
C LEU A 99 -0.85 -3.36 15.59
N ALA A 100 -1.88 -2.80 16.26
CA ALA A 100 -1.86 -1.44 16.77
C ALA A 100 -0.75 -1.28 17.83
N GLU A 101 -0.59 -2.25 18.73
CA GLU A 101 0.53 -2.29 19.70
C GLU A 101 1.89 -2.38 19.00
N LEU A 102 1.95 -3.02 17.82
CA LEU A 102 3.16 -3.10 17.00
C LEU A 102 3.42 -1.85 16.14
N GLY A 103 2.48 -0.91 16.08
CA GLY A 103 2.67 0.39 15.45
C GLY A 103 2.02 0.58 14.07
N ILE A 104 1.05 -0.24 13.66
CA ILE A 104 0.21 0.17 12.52
C ILE A 104 -0.56 1.45 12.84
N GLN A 105 -0.84 2.25 11.82
CA GLN A 105 -1.45 3.57 11.98
C GLN A 105 -2.88 3.61 11.41
N GLY A 106 -3.28 2.60 10.66
CA GLY A 106 -4.64 2.52 10.11
C GLY A 106 -5.10 1.10 9.83
N ILE A 107 -6.40 0.97 9.58
CA ILE A 107 -6.99 -0.23 8.99
C ILE A 107 -7.94 0.14 7.87
N GLU A 108 -8.13 -0.80 6.95
CA GLU A 108 -9.20 -0.71 5.97
C GLU A 108 -10.56 -0.98 6.64
N VAL A 109 -11.46 -0.01 6.52
CA VAL A 109 -12.83 -0.05 7.06
C VAL A 109 -13.85 0.04 5.92
N TYR A 110 -13.57 0.86 4.92
CA TYR A 110 -14.49 1.15 3.84
C TYR A 110 -14.24 0.18 2.69
N HIS A 111 -15.18 -0.76 2.54
CA HIS A 111 -15.32 -1.71 1.42
C HIS A 111 -16.76 -2.25 1.47
N ASP A 112 -17.24 -2.92 0.41
CA ASP A 112 -18.59 -3.50 0.33
C ASP A 112 -18.78 -4.82 1.12
N THR A 113 -18.21 -4.89 2.33
CA THR A 113 -18.23 -6.09 3.18
C THR A 113 -19.48 -6.22 4.06
N GLY A 114 -20.28 -5.16 4.17
CA GLY A 114 -21.37 -5.04 5.13
C GLY A 114 -20.91 -4.92 6.60
N LYS A 115 -19.61 -4.74 6.85
CA LYS A 115 -19.01 -4.73 8.20
C LYS A 115 -18.37 -3.39 8.58
N ILE A 116 -18.74 -2.30 7.89
CA ILE A 116 -18.19 -0.96 8.08
C ILE A 116 -18.32 -0.51 9.55
N ASP A 117 -19.46 -0.75 10.19
CA ASP A 117 -19.67 -0.34 11.59
C ASP A 117 -18.76 -1.10 12.57
N MET A 118 -18.62 -2.42 12.36
CA MET A 118 -17.77 -3.28 13.19
C MET A 118 -16.29 -2.88 13.09
N TYR A 119 -15.76 -2.75 11.86
CA TYR A 119 -14.37 -2.32 11.68
C TYR A 119 -14.16 -0.84 12.03
N GLY A 120 -15.19 0.00 11.87
CA GLY A 120 -15.16 1.38 12.31
C GLY A 120 -15.07 1.50 13.84
N ALA A 121 -15.78 0.66 14.59
CA ALA A 121 -15.66 0.57 16.04
C ALA A 121 -14.28 0.04 16.46
N LEU A 122 -13.82 -1.05 15.84
CA LEU A 122 -12.50 -1.64 16.12
C LEU A 122 -11.35 -0.66 15.87
N ALA A 123 -11.39 0.09 14.76
CA ALA A 123 -10.43 1.15 14.47
C ALA A 123 -10.47 2.26 15.55
N LYS A 124 -11.66 2.62 16.02
CA LYS A 124 -11.81 3.63 17.07
C LYS A 124 -11.18 3.17 18.39
N GLU A 125 -11.49 1.95 18.81
CA GLU A 125 -11.02 1.35 20.06
C GLU A 125 -9.49 1.17 20.04
N SER A 126 -8.93 0.88 18.86
CA SER A 126 -7.49 0.71 18.67
C SER A 126 -6.75 2.02 18.33
N ASN A 127 -7.44 3.17 18.30
CA ASN A 127 -6.90 4.47 17.90
C ASN A 127 -6.22 4.49 16.51
N LEU A 128 -6.85 3.85 15.53
CA LEU A 128 -6.36 3.70 14.16
C LEU A 128 -7.13 4.57 13.16
N LEU A 129 -6.44 5.04 12.13
CA LEU A 129 -7.04 5.67 10.96
C LEU A 129 -7.98 4.69 10.25
N ARG A 130 -9.04 5.22 9.63
CA ARG A 130 -10.01 4.45 8.87
C ARG A 130 -9.83 4.75 7.39
N LEU A 131 -9.48 3.75 6.61
CA LEU A 131 -9.20 3.90 5.19
C LEU A 131 -10.08 2.96 4.36
N GLY A 132 -9.97 3.08 3.04
CA GLY A 132 -10.73 2.28 2.09
C GLY A 132 -10.05 2.25 0.74
N GLY A 133 -10.13 1.11 0.07
CA GLY A 133 -9.70 0.92 -1.31
C GLY A 133 -10.66 -0.02 -2.04
N SER A 134 -10.57 -0.02 -3.36
CA SER A 134 -11.38 -0.91 -4.21
C SER A 134 -10.81 -2.31 -4.34
N ASP A 135 -9.53 -2.48 -4.01
CA ASP A 135 -8.77 -3.70 -4.26
C ASP A 135 -8.93 -4.21 -5.72
N PHE A 136 -8.93 -3.28 -6.68
CA PHE A 136 -9.20 -3.54 -8.09
C PHE A 136 -8.01 -4.21 -8.78
N HIS A 137 -8.23 -5.37 -9.40
CA HIS A 137 -7.24 -6.13 -10.16
C HIS A 137 -7.54 -6.18 -11.67
N GLY A 138 -8.72 -5.72 -12.13
CA GLY A 138 -9.07 -5.65 -13.54
C GLY A 138 -9.28 -7.01 -14.21
N ILE A 139 -9.69 -8.01 -13.43
CA ILE A 139 -9.87 -9.41 -13.83
C ILE A 139 -11.32 -9.69 -14.24
N ASP A 140 -12.29 -9.30 -13.40
CA ASP A 140 -13.71 -9.54 -13.68
C ASP A 140 -14.56 -8.33 -13.23
N PRO A 141 -15.05 -7.51 -14.19
CA PRO A 141 -15.81 -6.31 -13.90
C PRO A 141 -17.16 -6.57 -13.22
N ASN A 142 -17.64 -7.82 -13.19
CA ASN A 142 -18.88 -8.18 -12.51
C ASN A 142 -18.67 -8.48 -11.02
N THR A 143 -17.42 -8.69 -10.60
CA THR A 143 -17.09 -9.09 -9.22
C THR A 143 -16.21 -8.08 -8.49
N GLU A 144 -15.61 -7.14 -9.22
CA GLU A 144 -14.71 -6.14 -8.67
C GLU A 144 -15.34 -4.74 -8.66
N ARG A 145 -14.81 -3.88 -7.79
CA ARG A 145 -15.16 -2.46 -7.73
C ARG A 145 -14.12 -1.66 -8.49
N SER A 146 -14.55 -0.68 -9.27
CA SER A 146 -13.62 0.17 -10.00
C SER A 146 -12.86 1.09 -9.03
N PRO A 147 -11.68 1.59 -9.41
CA PRO A 147 -11.01 2.62 -8.65
C PRO A 147 -11.94 3.83 -8.40
N GLY A 148 -12.15 4.16 -7.13
CA GLY A 148 -13.04 5.26 -6.70
C GLY A 148 -14.49 4.87 -6.38
N ASP A 149 -14.91 3.62 -6.64
CA ASP A 149 -16.30 3.19 -6.38
C ASP A 149 -16.59 2.97 -4.89
N ILE A 150 -15.55 2.72 -4.08
CA ILE A 150 -15.70 2.54 -2.64
C ILE A 150 -15.85 3.91 -1.96
N PRO A 151 -17.01 4.20 -1.33
CA PRO A 151 -17.26 5.51 -0.74
C PRO A 151 -16.45 5.67 0.56
N LEU A 152 -15.33 6.39 0.48
CA LEU A 152 -14.54 6.83 1.63
C LEU A 152 -14.95 8.26 2.03
N PRO A 153 -15.57 8.47 3.21
CA PRO A 153 -15.96 9.80 3.64
C PRO A 153 -14.76 10.74 3.77
N LYS A 154 -14.87 11.95 3.20
CA LYS A 154 -13.79 12.94 3.15
C LYS A 154 -13.09 13.18 4.49
N ARG A 155 -13.82 13.20 5.60
CA ARG A 155 -13.26 13.36 6.95
C ARG A 155 -12.13 12.36 7.29
N HIS A 156 -12.17 11.17 6.71
CA HIS A 156 -11.16 10.14 6.93
C HIS A 156 -9.93 10.35 6.04
N ILE A 157 -10.14 10.88 4.83
CA ILE A 157 -9.05 11.38 3.97
C ILE A 157 -8.35 12.55 4.67
N ASP A 158 -9.10 13.51 5.20
CA ASP A 158 -8.56 14.67 5.91
C ASP A 158 -7.76 14.24 7.14
N ALA A 159 -8.28 13.29 7.93
CA ALA A 159 -7.58 12.73 9.08
C ALA A 159 -6.28 12.01 8.69
N PHE A 160 -6.30 11.26 7.58
CA PHE A 160 -5.09 10.62 7.05
C PHE A 160 -4.06 11.66 6.61
N LEU A 161 -4.45 12.66 5.83
CA LEU A 161 -3.55 13.70 5.34
C LEU A 161 -2.94 14.50 6.48
N GLU A 162 -3.72 14.85 7.50
CA GLU A 162 -3.23 15.55 8.69
C GLU A 162 -2.22 14.70 9.49
N HIS A 163 -2.46 13.40 9.62
CA HIS A 163 -1.51 12.48 10.23
C HIS A 163 -0.24 12.34 9.37
N ALA A 164 -0.41 12.21 8.06
CA ALA A 164 0.66 12.00 7.10
C ALA A 164 1.66 13.15 7.04
N LYS A 165 1.20 14.41 7.17
CA LYS A 165 2.10 15.57 7.26
C LYS A 165 3.20 15.36 8.29
N ARG A 166 2.83 14.93 9.50
CA ARG A 166 3.77 14.72 10.62
C ARG A 166 4.72 13.56 10.34
N VAL A 167 4.22 12.46 9.77
CA VAL A 167 5.08 11.33 9.38
C VAL A 167 6.08 11.76 8.30
N TRP A 168 5.66 12.60 7.36
CA TRP A 168 6.47 13.05 6.24
C TRP A 168 7.44 14.20 6.56
N GLU A 169 7.36 14.82 7.73
CA GLU A 169 8.32 15.84 8.17
C GLU A 169 9.74 15.28 8.25
N ARG A 170 9.92 14.09 8.85
CA ARG A 170 11.23 13.44 8.95
C ARG A 170 11.87 13.13 7.59
N PRO A 171 11.24 12.38 6.67
CA PRO A 171 11.84 12.10 5.36
C PRO A 171 12.05 13.36 4.54
N LEU A 172 11.18 14.37 4.67
CA LEU A 172 11.39 15.68 4.04
C LEU A 172 12.63 16.39 4.60
N ALA A 173 12.79 16.44 5.92
CA ALA A 173 13.97 17.01 6.57
C ALA A 173 15.26 16.30 6.14
N ASP A 174 15.25 14.97 6.09
CA ASP A 174 16.40 14.16 5.65
C ASP A 174 16.75 14.48 4.19
N ARG A 175 15.74 14.60 3.31
CA ARG A 175 15.94 14.99 1.92
C ARG A 175 16.49 16.41 1.79
N LEU A 176 16.00 17.36 2.58
CA LEU A 176 16.49 18.75 2.58
C LEU A 176 17.93 18.84 3.06
N ARG A 177 18.33 18.05 4.07
CA ARG A 177 19.74 17.95 4.51
C ARG A 177 20.64 17.42 3.39
N GLU A 178 20.22 16.36 2.71
CA GLU A 178 20.96 15.76 1.60
C GLU A 178 21.21 16.79 0.50
N ILE A 179 20.17 17.51 0.08
CA ILE A 179 20.27 18.57 -0.94
C ILE A 179 21.20 19.70 -0.48
N ALA A 180 21.09 20.15 0.77
CA ALA A 180 21.94 21.21 1.32
C ALA A 180 23.44 20.83 1.32
N GLN A 181 23.75 19.55 1.53
CA GLN A 181 25.12 19.02 1.48
C GLN A 181 25.67 18.96 0.05
N LEU A 182 24.86 18.56 -0.93
CA LEU A 182 25.26 18.47 -2.35
C LEU A 182 25.45 19.85 -3.00
N SER A 183 24.71 20.87 -2.53
CA SER A 183 24.60 22.21 -3.10
C SER A 183 25.78 23.16 -2.80
N ALA A 184 27.03 22.72 -2.91
CA ALA A 184 28.17 23.63 -2.73
C ALA A 184 28.34 24.66 -3.85
N GLU A 185 27.85 24.37 -5.06
CA GLU A 185 28.18 25.15 -6.26
C GLU A 185 26.97 25.62 -7.10
N ALA A 186 25.73 25.16 -6.84
CA ALA A 186 24.52 25.64 -7.53
C ALA A 186 23.23 25.39 -6.71
N PRO A 187 22.23 26.29 -6.77
CA PRO A 187 20.96 26.11 -6.08
C PRO A 187 20.18 24.92 -6.65
N GLU A 188 20.10 23.84 -5.90
CA GLU A 188 19.24 22.70 -6.21
C GLU A 188 17.80 22.94 -5.71
N SER A 189 16.84 22.46 -6.49
CA SER A 189 15.42 22.58 -6.18
C SER A 189 14.77 21.21 -6.00
N VAL A 190 13.79 21.16 -5.10
CA VAL A 190 13.00 19.96 -4.79
C VAL A 190 11.52 20.27 -4.88
N LEU A 191 10.75 19.32 -5.40
CA LEU A 191 9.29 19.36 -5.33
C LEU A 191 8.85 18.79 -3.98
N ILE A 192 8.09 19.57 -3.24
CA ILE A 192 7.47 19.16 -1.97
C ILE A 192 5.95 19.27 -2.09
N TRP A 193 5.24 18.56 -1.23
CA TRP A 193 3.80 18.79 -1.10
C TRP A 193 3.54 20.18 -0.53
N SER A 194 2.64 20.95 -1.16
CA SER A 194 2.41 22.37 -0.84
C SER A 194 1.94 22.60 0.60
N GLU A 195 1.35 21.59 1.25
CA GLU A 195 0.94 21.66 2.65
C GLU A 195 2.10 21.50 3.64
N GLN A 196 3.32 21.17 3.18
CA GLN A 196 4.53 21.08 4.00
C GLN A 196 5.46 22.29 3.87
N ARG A 197 5.03 23.36 3.17
CA ARG A 197 5.84 24.57 2.95
C ARG A 197 6.30 25.23 4.25
N GLU A 198 5.40 25.36 5.21
CA GLU A 198 5.70 26.00 6.49
C GLU A 198 6.76 25.23 7.28
N PHE A 199 6.62 23.89 7.35
CA PHE A 199 7.64 23.04 7.95
C PHE A 199 8.98 23.17 7.22
N ALA A 200 8.98 23.08 5.89
CA ALA A 200 10.20 23.19 5.10
C ALA A 200 10.91 24.53 5.33
N GLN A 201 10.15 25.64 5.38
CA GLN A 201 10.67 26.96 5.69
C GLN A 201 11.38 26.98 7.04
N GLN A 202 10.65 26.60 8.09
CA GLN A 202 11.16 26.63 9.46
C GLN A 202 12.42 25.77 9.57
N PHE A 203 12.38 24.54 9.03
CA PHE A 203 13.51 23.63 9.05
C PHE A 203 14.75 24.18 8.32
N ILE A 204 14.58 24.75 7.12
CA ILE A 204 15.70 25.31 6.33
C ILE A 204 16.32 26.51 7.05
N GLU A 205 15.50 27.41 7.59
CA GLU A 205 15.98 28.60 8.28
C GLU A 205 16.62 28.28 9.63
N SER A 206 16.00 27.41 10.45
CA SER A 206 16.45 27.14 11.82
C SER A 206 17.53 26.06 11.92
N GLU A 207 17.42 24.98 11.14
CA GLU A 207 18.32 23.82 11.26
C GLU A 207 19.46 23.86 10.24
N LEU A 208 19.23 24.40 9.04
CA LEU A 208 20.26 24.47 8.00
C LEU A 208 20.95 25.84 7.93
N GLY A 209 20.35 26.89 8.50
CA GLY A 209 20.86 28.25 8.42
C GLY A 209 20.90 28.80 6.99
N LEU A 210 20.01 28.30 6.13
CA LEU A 210 19.90 28.68 4.72
C LEU A 210 18.64 29.50 4.48
N THR A 211 18.56 30.13 3.31
CA THR A 211 17.33 30.74 2.83
C THR A 211 16.72 29.91 1.71
N MET A 212 15.47 30.17 1.36
CA MET A 212 14.83 29.50 0.24
C MET A 212 13.90 30.42 -0.55
N SER A 213 13.64 30.04 -1.80
CA SER A 213 12.52 30.55 -2.57
C SER A 213 11.51 29.45 -2.83
N ILE A 214 10.22 29.79 -2.75
CA ILE A 214 9.11 28.90 -3.09
C ILE A 214 8.50 29.36 -4.41
N GLU A 215 8.38 28.43 -5.35
CA GLU A 215 7.58 28.60 -6.57
C GLU A 215 6.38 27.66 -6.50
N GLU A 216 5.17 28.21 -6.64
CA GLU A 216 3.96 27.39 -6.76
C GLU A 216 3.93 26.71 -8.12
N THR A 217 3.79 25.38 -8.11
CA THR A 217 3.63 24.61 -9.34
C THR A 217 2.15 24.29 -9.57
N ARG A 218 1.81 23.77 -10.76
CA ARG A 218 0.44 23.30 -11.00
C ARG A 218 0.14 22.09 -10.11
N GLY A 219 -0.96 22.14 -9.37
CA GLY A 219 -1.46 21.04 -8.55
C GLY A 219 -1.13 21.21 -7.07
N HIS A 220 -0.85 20.10 -6.38
CA HIS A 220 -0.63 20.07 -4.94
C HIS A 220 0.85 20.22 -4.54
N TYR A 221 1.75 20.60 -5.45
CA TYR A 221 3.18 20.65 -5.19
C TYR A 221 3.75 22.06 -5.29
N SER A 222 4.81 22.30 -4.52
CA SER A 222 5.60 23.53 -4.53
C SER A 222 7.05 23.19 -4.79
N ARG A 223 7.73 23.99 -5.59
CA ARG A 223 9.17 23.89 -5.79
C ARG A 223 9.87 24.74 -4.74
N VAL A 224 10.74 24.12 -3.96
CA VAL A 224 11.61 24.79 -3.00
C VAL A 224 13.01 24.79 -3.55
N THR A 225 13.61 25.98 -3.66
CA THR A 225 15.01 26.16 -4.07
C THR A 225 15.80 26.69 -2.90
N LEU A 226 16.85 25.98 -2.50
CA LEU A 226 17.71 26.37 -1.38
C LEU A 226 18.79 27.34 -1.84
N THR A 227 19.03 28.39 -1.06
CA THR A 227 20.01 29.44 -1.34
C THR A 227 20.92 29.64 -0.12
N ARG A 228 22.24 29.63 -0.37
CA ARG A 228 23.28 29.91 0.65
C ARG A 228 23.53 31.40 0.82
#